data_AF-A0A917UFV9-F1
#
_entry.id   AF-A0A917UFV9-F1
#
_cell.length_a   1.000
_cell.length_b   1.000
_cell.length_c   1.000
_cell.angle_alpha   90.00
_cell.angle_beta   90.00
_cell.angle_gamma   90.00
#
_symmetry.space_group_name_H-M   'P 1'
#
loop_
_entity.id
_entity.type
_entity.pdbx_description
1 polymer ?
#
loop_
_entity_poly.entity_id
_entity_poly.type
_entity_poly.pdbx_seq_one_letter_code
_entity_poly.pdbx_strand_id
1 'polypeptide(L)' 'MVLIGAVIVGAAAGLLAYAGGNNVPTAVLAGGSAFGATVLLLLALLNFASSRP' A
#
# COMPACT_ATOMS: atom_id res chain seq x y z
N MET A 1 -11.72 4.29 6.40
CA MET A 1 -10.93 3.10 6.83
C MET A 1 -9.91 2.66 5.79
N VAL A 2 -10.27 2.58 4.51
CA VAL A 2 -9.36 2.18 3.40
C VAL A 2 -8.04 2.99 3.37
N LEU A 3 -8.12 4.32 3.47
CA LEU A 3 -6.95 5.19 3.42
C LEU A 3 -6.01 5.02 4.61
N ILE A 4 -6.55 4.82 5.83
CA ILE A 4 -5.75 4.66 7.04
C ILE A 4 -4.92 3.37 6.95
N GLY A 5 -5.56 2.26 6.55
CA GLY A 5 -4.86 0.99 6.36
C GLY A 5 -3.78 1.06 5.28
N ALA A 6 -4.08 1.70 4.15
CA ALA A 6 -3.11 1.87 3.06
C ALA A 6 -1.91 2.73 3.49
N VAL A 7 -2.12 3.81 4.24
CA VAL A 7 -1.03 4.67 4.75
C VAL A 7 -0.10 3.89 5.68
N ILE A 8 -0.66 3.09 6.60
CA ILE A 8 0.14 2.27 7.52
C ILE A 8 0.99 1.25 6.74
N VAL A 9 0.38 0.54 5.78
CA VAL A 9 1.10 -0.45 4.96
C VAL A 9 2.18 0.21 4.12
N GLY A 10 1.89 1.34 3.47
CA GLY A 10 2.86 2.09 2.68
C GLY A 10 4.03 2.62 3.52
N ALA A 11 3.74 3.19 4.69
CA ALA A 11 4.76 3.69 5.60
C ALA A 11 5.65 2.55 6.15
N ALA A 12 5.05 1.42 6.54
CA ALA A 12 5.80 0.25 7.01
C ALA A 12 6.69 -0.33 5.91
N ALA A 13 6.18 -0.47 4.69
CA ALA A 13 6.95 -0.98 3.55
C ALA A 13 8.11 -0.05 3.17
N GLY A 14 7.88 1.27 3.15
CA GLY A 14 8.94 2.24 2.88
C GLY A 14 10.01 2.26 3.97
N LEU A 15 9.61 2.22 5.24
CA LEU A 15 10.53 2.16 6.37
C LEU A 15 11.35 0.86 6.36
N LEU A 16 10.70 -0.27 6.05
CA LEU A 16 11.36 -1.56 5.96
C LEU A 16 12.34 -1.63 4.79
N ALA A 17 12.00 -1.03 3.64
CA ALA A 17 12.92 -0.91 2.51
C ALA A 17 14.15 -0.07 2.88
N TYR A 18 13.95 1.05 3.57
CA TYR A 18 15.06 1.87 4.06
C TYR A 18 15.94 1.11 5.08
N ALA A 19 15.31 0.41 6.03
CA ALA A 19 16.01 -0.43 7.01
C ALA A 19 16.75 -1.62 6.36
N GLY A 20 16.28 -2.10 5.21
CA GLY A 20 16.94 -3.11 4.38
C GLY A 20 18.16 -2.61 3.60
N GLY A 21 18.54 -1.34 3.75
CA GLY A 21 19.72 -0.76 3.09
C GLY A 21 19.46 -0.16 1.71
N ASN A 22 18.19 -0.03 1.28
CA ASN A 22 17.86 0.63 0.03
C ASN A 22 18.04 2.15 0.14
N ASN A 23 18.40 2.78 -0.99
CA ASN A 23 18.51 4.23 -1.06
C ASN A 23 17.13 4.91 -0.92
N VAL A 24 17.12 6.15 -0.41
CA VAL A 24 15.88 6.89 -0.09
C VAL A 24 14.87 6.91 -1.25
N PRO A 25 15.27 7.14 -2.52
CA PRO A 25 14.32 7.11 -3.64
C PRO A 25 13.64 5.76 -3.84
N THR A 26 14.39 4.65 -3.75
CA THR A 26 13.80 3.31 -3.90
C THR A 26 12.93 2.92 -2.70
N ALA A 27 13.28 3.36 -1.48
CA ALA A 27 12.43 3.17 -0.30
C ALA A 27 11.09 3.89 -0.42
N VAL A 28 11.08 5.13 -0.95
CA VAL A 28 9.84 5.88 -1.21
C VAL A 28 9.00 5.20 -2.30
N LEU A 29 9.63 4.71 -3.38
CA LEU A 29 8.93 3.93 -4.39
C LEU A 29 8.31 2.64 -3.81
N ALA A 30 9.04 1.93 -2.96
CA ALA A 30 8.53 0.73 -2.30
C ALA A 30 7.30 1.05 -1.44
N GLY A 31 7.38 2.08 -0.59
CA GLY A 31 6.25 2.52 0.24
C GLY A 31 5.05 3.00 -0.59
N GLY A 32 5.28 3.79 -1.64
CA GLY A 32 4.24 4.26 -2.55
C GLY A 32 3.57 3.13 -3.33
N SER A 33 4.34 2.14 -3.80
CA SER A 33 3.81 0.97 -4.49
C SER A 33 2.97 0.08 -3.58
N ALA A 34 3.39 -0.11 -2.33
CA ALA A 34 2.62 -0.85 -1.31
C ALA A 34 1.32 -0.13 -0.93
N PHE A 35 1.35 1.20 -0.81
CA PHE A 35 0.15 2.02 -0.62
C PHE A 35 -0.83 1.84 -1.79
N GLY A 36 -0.36 2.03 -3.03
CA GLY A 36 -1.17 1.92 -4.23
C GLY A 36 -1.79 0.52 -4.39
N ALA A 37 -1.02 -0.53 -4.14
CA ALA A 37 -1.49 -1.91 -4.19
C ALA A 37 -2.58 -2.18 -3.13
N THR A 38 -2.42 -1.66 -1.92
CA THR A 38 -3.41 -1.81 -0.85
C THR A 38 -4.72 -1.11 -1.19
N VAL A 39 -4.65 0.12 -1.73
CA VAL A 39 -5.83 0.86 -2.18
C VAL A 39 -6.55 0.10 -3.30
N LEU A 40 -5.81 -0.35 -4.32
CA LEU A 40 -6.39 -1.13 -5.42
C LEU A 40 -7.03 -2.43 -4.94
N LEU A 41 -6.39 -3.15 -4.02
CA LEU A 41 -6.93 -4.38 -3.45
C LEU A 41 -8.26 -4.12 -2.72
N LEU A 42 -8.32 -3.07 -1.91
CA LEU A 42 -9.52 -2.71 -1.16
C LEU A 42 -10.64 -2.22 -2.08
N LEU A 43 -10.32 -1.46 -3.13
CA LEU A 43 -11.29 -1.09 -4.16
C LEU A 43 -11.79 -2.31 -4.95
N ALA A 44 -10.90 -3.24 -5.31
CA ALA A 44 -11.28 -4.47 -5.99
C ALA A 44 -12.20 -5.33 -5.11
N LEU A 45 -11.91 -5.40 -3.80
CA LEU A 45 -12.75 -6.11 -2.82
C LEU A 45 -14.14 -5.48 -2.70
N LEU A 46 -14.20 -4.14 -2.63
CA LEU A 46 -15.46 -3.39 -2.62
C LEU A 46 -16.27 -3.61 -3.91
N ASN A 47 -15.61 -3.55 -5.06
CA ASN A 47 -16.25 -3.82 -6.34
C ASN A 47 -16.80 -5.24 -6.41
N PHE A 48 -16.03 -6.23 -5.93
CA PHE A 48 -16.46 -7.61 -5.88
C PHE A 48 -17.62 -7.84 -4.92
N ALA A 49 -17.59 -7.23 -3.73
CA ALA A 49 -18.67 -7.29 -2.76
C ALA A 49 -19.95 -6.60 -3.27
N SER A 50 -19.81 -5.49 -3.99
CA SER A 50 -20.94 -4.73 -4.54
C SER A 50 -21.49 -5.32 -5.85
N SER A 51 -20.70 -6.12 -6.57
CA SER A 51 -21.13 -6.79 -7.82
C SER A 51 -21.81 -8.14 -7.58
N ARG A 52 -21.93 -8.58 -6.32
CA ARG A 52 -22.74 -9.76 -5.98
C ARG A 52 -24.21 -9.32 -5.82
N PRO A 53 -25.14 -9.85 -6.64
CA PRO A 53 -26.58 -9.60 -6.47
C PRO A 53 -27.11 -10.22 -5.17
#